data_AF-A0A6J1F6G7-F1
#
_entry.id   AF-A0A6J1F6G7-F1
#
_cell.length_a   1.000
_cell.length_b   1.000
_cell.length_c   1.000
_cell.angle_alpha   90.00
_cell.angle_beta   90.00
_cell.angle_gamma   90.00
#
_symmetry.space_group_name_H-M   'P 1'
#
loop_
_entity.id
_entity.type
_entity.pdbx_description
1 polymer ?
#
loop_
_entity_poly.entity_id
_entity_poly.type
_entity_poly.pdbx_seq_one_letter_code
_entity_poly.pdbx_strand_id
1 'polypeptide(L)'
;MASHGHLEEDDDFGGDFTGTHNNRHSGNKRGFGDLEDEEDDLFGSKKANAKVEETAPGVATGMILSLRESLKSYEDTLTTCRTELEIAKSEIQKWISSFQNENFIPAEPKFVISFLQSLKFSEESLRDQLEKAKKKEAAFIVTFAKREQEIAELKAAVRDLKAQLKPPSMQARRLLIDPAIHEEFTRLKSLVEEKDKKVKELQDNIAAVSFTPSSKMGKMLMAKCRTLQEENEEIGNQAAEGKMHELGIKLALQKSQNTELRNQYEALQKHMEGLTNDVERSNELAIVLQEKLAEKDRELQSFKEALQQPKSPTVENKVDSPLAEKPPTDEVVISGDAES
;
A
#
# COMPACT_ATOMS: atom_id res chain seq x y z
N MET A 1 29.42 8.36 -0.47
CA MET A 1 29.18 9.24 -1.64
C MET A 1 27.68 9.52 -1.69
N ALA A 2 27.28 10.71 -2.13
CA ALA A 2 25.96 11.34 -1.89
C ALA A 2 25.69 11.65 -0.39
N SER A 3 25.24 12.83 0.08
CA SER A 3 24.46 13.98 -0.47
C SER A 3 22.94 13.83 -0.36
N HIS A 4 22.14 14.84 0.04
CA HIS A 4 22.42 16.10 0.77
C HIS A 4 21.08 16.66 1.32
N GLY A 5 21.12 17.59 2.28
CA GLY A 5 19.94 18.30 2.82
C GLY A 5 20.27 18.91 4.18
N HIS A 6 20.89 20.08 4.29
CA HIS A 6 20.37 21.43 3.93
C HIS A 6 19.13 21.80 4.75
N LEU A 7 19.42 22.39 5.91
CA LEU A 7 18.55 23.30 6.66
C LEU A 7 19.36 24.59 6.81
N GLU A 8 18.73 25.72 6.54
CA GLU A 8 19.25 27.06 6.84
C GLU A 8 18.42 27.60 8.01
N GLU A 9 19.08 27.98 9.10
CA GLU A 9 18.52 28.74 10.22
C GLU A 9 19.69 29.49 10.86
N ASP A 10 19.95 30.70 10.36
CA ASP A 10 21.01 31.61 10.81
C ASP A 10 20.55 32.49 12.01
N ASP A 11 21.50 33.28 12.54
CA ASP A 11 21.34 34.35 13.54
C ASP A 11 20.81 33.90 14.93
N ASP A 12 21.62 33.49 15.92
CA ASP A 12 22.84 34.04 16.54
C ASP A 12 22.62 35.00 17.74
N PHE A 13 23.58 34.92 18.67
CA PHE A 13 23.94 35.85 19.74
C PHE A 13 23.03 36.01 20.98
N GLY A 14 23.62 35.74 22.16
CA GLY A 14 22.96 35.92 23.46
C GLY A 14 23.73 35.36 24.65
N GLY A 15 25.05 35.50 24.69
CA GLY A 15 25.91 34.94 25.75
C GLY A 15 25.78 35.66 27.10
N ASP A 16 25.81 34.88 28.18
CA ASP A 16 25.84 35.37 29.56
C ASP A 16 27.27 35.81 29.96
N PHE A 17 27.43 36.99 30.58
CA PHE A 17 28.31 37.22 31.74
C PHE A 17 28.34 38.70 32.19
N THR A 18 28.47 38.85 33.51
CA THR A 18 28.65 40.08 34.33
C THR A 18 29.42 41.26 33.72
N GLY A 19 28.85 42.47 33.80
CA GLY A 19 29.53 43.76 33.57
C GLY A 19 28.90 44.92 34.35
N THR A 20 29.72 45.83 34.90
CA THR A 20 29.29 46.85 35.87
C THR A 20 29.03 48.23 35.25
N HIS A 21 28.21 49.04 35.95
CA HIS A 21 28.05 50.51 35.91
C HIS A 21 26.90 51.18 35.13
N ASN A 22 26.25 52.09 35.87
CA ASN A 22 25.68 53.37 35.48
C ASN A 22 24.73 53.47 34.28
N ASN A 23 23.42 53.35 34.55
CA ASN A 23 22.58 54.55 34.52
C ASN A 23 21.28 54.39 35.34
N ARG A 24 21.05 55.30 36.30
CA ARG A 24 19.74 55.48 36.97
C ARG A 24 19.32 56.93 36.84
N HIS A 25 18.38 57.21 35.94
CA HIS A 25 17.79 58.55 35.79
C HIS A 25 16.37 58.61 36.35
N SER A 26 16.24 59.41 37.42
CA SER A 26 15.02 60.05 37.95
C SER A 26 13.64 59.51 37.51
N GLY A 27 13.01 58.73 38.39
CA GLY A 27 11.53 58.65 38.43
C GLY A 27 10.97 59.89 39.12
N ASN A 28 9.88 60.46 38.62
CA ASN A 28 9.46 61.82 38.99
C ASN A 28 7.94 61.94 39.26
N LYS A 29 7.60 62.50 40.43
CA LYS A 29 6.24 62.86 40.93
C LYS A 29 5.33 61.66 41.26
N ARG A 30 4.43 61.75 42.25
CA ARG A 30 3.93 62.92 43.01
C ARG A 30 4.06 62.68 44.52
N GLY A 31 4.52 63.67 45.27
CA GLY A 31 4.34 63.71 46.73
C GLY A 31 2.92 64.14 47.09
N PHE A 32 2.47 63.80 48.30
CA PHE A 32 1.29 64.44 48.89
C PHE A 32 1.62 65.90 49.26
N GLY A 33 0.58 66.74 49.31
CA GLY A 33 0.73 68.11 49.80
C GLY A 33 0.76 68.13 51.32
N ASP A 34 1.53 69.07 51.86
CA ASP A 34 1.48 69.50 53.25
C ASP A 34 1.14 71.00 53.22
N LEU A 35 0.30 71.45 54.15
CA LEU A 35 -0.18 72.83 54.26
C LEU A 35 -0.09 73.21 55.73
N GLU A 36 0.77 74.16 56.09
CA GLU A 36 0.58 75.02 57.25
C GLU A 36 1.56 76.22 57.22
N ASP A 37 1.01 77.38 57.56
CA ASP A 37 1.60 78.59 58.16
C ASP A 37 2.88 79.23 57.58
N GLU A 38 2.67 80.28 56.76
CA GLU A 38 3.54 81.47 56.73
C GLU A 38 2.82 82.63 57.46
N GLU A 39 3.29 83.02 58.65
CA GLU A 39 2.79 84.21 59.37
C GLU A 39 3.48 85.51 58.86
N ASP A 40 2.67 86.52 58.50
CA ASP A 40 3.13 87.85 58.05
C ASP A 40 3.75 88.70 59.19
N ASP A 41 5.00 88.42 59.59
CA ASP A 41 5.72 89.24 60.59
C ASP A 41 6.29 90.54 59.98
N LEU A 42 5.37 91.46 59.66
CA LEU A 42 5.53 92.64 58.80
C LEU A 42 6.47 93.75 59.36
N PHE A 43 7.03 93.63 60.57
CA PHE A 43 7.63 94.78 61.30
C PHE A 43 9.09 94.68 61.77
N GLY A 44 9.95 94.04 60.97
CA GLY A 44 11.41 94.04 61.11
C GLY A 44 12.08 95.43 61.05
N SER A 45 12.01 96.19 62.15
CA SER A 45 12.45 97.60 62.25
C SER A 45 13.97 97.77 62.17
N LYS A 46 14.49 98.02 60.96
CA LYS A 46 15.92 98.29 60.71
C LYS A 46 16.42 99.53 61.47
N LYS A 47 17.31 99.32 62.44
CA LYS A 47 18.07 100.39 63.12
C LYS A 47 19.58 100.15 63.00
N ALA A 48 20.14 100.47 61.83
CA ALA A 48 21.57 100.43 61.55
C ALA A 48 22.03 101.82 61.09
N ASN A 49 23.15 102.30 61.63
CA ASN A 49 23.63 103.67 61.37
C ASN A 49 24.14 103.84 59.93
N ALA A 50 23.66 104.87 59.24
CA ALA A 50 24.23 105.30 57.98
C ALA A 50 25.63 105.89 58.21
N LYS A 51 26.67 105.12 57.91
CA LYS A 51 28.03 105.62 57.76
C LYS A 51 28.23 106.01 56.30
N VAL A 52 28.56 107.27 56.04
CA VAL A 52 28.75 107.77 54.67
C VAL A 52 29.95 107.07 54.05
N GLU A 53 29.69 106.37 52.96
CA GLU A 53 30.70 105.85 52.03
C GLU A 53 30.43 106.46 50.66
N GLU A 54 31.49 106.86 49.97
CA GLU A 54 31.43 107.76 48.82
C GLU A 54 30.96 107.01 47.56
N THR A 55 29.65 107.00 47.30
CA THR A 55 29.06 106.21 46.22
C THR A 55 29.55 106.66 44.85
N ALA A 56 30.34 105.81 44.20
CA ALA A 56 30.87 106.02 42.86
C ALA A 56 29.77 106.43 41.86
N PRO A 57 30.06 107.30 40.87
CA PRO A 57 29.04 107.99 40.08
C PRO A 57 28.07 107.07 39.30
N GLY A 58 28.49 105.85 38.96
CA GLY A 58 27.60 104.83 38.37
C GLY A 58 26.49 104.36 39.32
N VAL A 59 26.75 104.29 40.64
CA VAL A 59 25.80 103.82 41.65
C VAL A 59 24.68 104.84 41.87
N ALA A 60 25.03 106.13 42.00
CA ALA A 60 24.05 107.21 42.08
C ALA A 60 23.22 107.33 40.78
N THR A 61 23.86 107.16 39.62
CA THR A 61 23.16 107.15 38.32
C THR A 61 22.18 105.97 38.22
N GLY A 62 22.59 104.78 38.66
CA GLY A 62 21.72 103.59 38.73
C GLY A 62 20.48 103.83 39.60
N MET A 63 20.64 104.35 40.82
CA MET A 63 19.51 104.68 41.69
C MET A 63 18.56 105.72 41.05
N ILE A 64 19.08 106.74 40.37
CA ILE A 64 18.26 107.74 39.66
C ILE A 64 17.47 107.09 38.51
N LEU A 65 18.05 106.13 37.79
CA LEU A 65 17.35 105.40 36.73
C LEU A 65 16.25 104.49 37.32
N SER A 66 16.55 103.68 38.33
CA SER A 66 15.55 102.81 38.98
C SER A 66 14.42 103.60 39.62
N LEU A 67 14.68 104.80 40.18
CA LEU A 67 13.63 105.68 40.70
C LEU A 67 12.77 106.29 39.58
N ARG A 68 13.34 106.62 38.41
CA ARG A 68 12.58 107.09 37.24
C ARG A 68 11.72 105.99 36.63
N GLU A 69 12.25 104.78 36.54
CA GLU A 69 11.54 103.58 36.09
C GLU A 69 10.41 103.21 37.05
N SER A 70 10.66 103.26 38.36
CA SER A 70 9.63 103.09 39.39
C SER A 70 8.54 104.16 39.30
N LEU A 71 8.92 105.44 39.19
CA LEU A 71 7.98 106.55 39.00
C LEU A 71 7.12 106.32 37.75
N LYS A 72 7.72 105.88 36.65
CA LYS A 72 6.99 105.62 35.41
C LYS A 72 6.01 104.45 35.55
N SER A 73 6.41 103.37 36.22
CA SER A 73 5.53 102.27 36.58
C SER A 73 4.34 102.71 37.45
N TYR A 74 4.57 103.62 38.41
CA TYR A 74 3.50 104.21 39.22
C TYR A 74 2.56 105.13 38.40
N GLU A 75 3.05 105.85 37.40
CA GLU A 75 2.18 106.59 36.46
C GLU A 75 1.31 105.64 35.64
N ASP A 76 1.91 104.60 35.05
CA ASP A 76 1.23 103.71 34.11
C ASP A 76 0.19 102.83 34.82
N THR A 77 0.52 102.30 36.01
CA THR A 77 -0.47 101.62 36.88
C THR A 77 -1.59 102.57 37.30
N LEU A 78 -1.30 103.82 37.65
CA LEU A 78 -2.32 104.81 38.02
C LEU A 78 -3.22 105.21 36.84
N THR A 79 -2.72 105.20 35.60
CA THR A 79 -3.60 105.31 34.40
C THR A 79 -4.48 104.08 34.20
N THR A 80 -3.94 102.88 34.46
CA THR A 80 -4.69 101.61 34.36
C THR A 80 -5.86 101.59 35.36
N CYS A 81 -5.61 101.86 36.63
CA CYS A 81 -6.64 101.96 37.67
C CYS A 81 -7.72 103.01 37.36
N ARG A 82 -7.35 104.12 36.68
CA ARG A 82 -8.33 105.12 36.21
C ARG A 82 -9.22 104.56 35.09
N THR A 83 -8.67 103.81 34.14
CA THR A 83 -9.47 103.19 33.07
C THR A 83 -10.38 102.09 33.61
N GLU A 84 -9.92 101.24 34.53
CA GLU A 84 -10.74 100.21 35.18
C GLU A 84 -11.89 100.82 35.99
N LEU A 85 -11.63 101.90 36.73
CA LEU A 85 -12.65 102.64 37.48
C LEU A 85 -13.70 103.28 36.57
N GLU A 86 -13.33 103.78 35.39
CA GLU A 86 -14.29 104.32 34.42
C GLU A 86 -15.08 103.22 33.70
N ILE A 87 -14.46 102.06 33.42
CA ILE A 87 -15.15 100.87 32.93
C ILE A 87 -16.19 100.41 33.96
N ALA A 88 -15.80 100.26 35.23
CA ALA A 88 -16.71 99.85 36.31
C ALA A 88 -17.89 100.83 36.50
N LYS A 89 -17.65 102.15 36.43
CA LYS A 89 -18.73 103.15 36.38
C LYS A 89 -19.65 102.95 35.19
N SER A 90 -19.10 102.75 33.99
CA SER A 90 -19.88 102.56 32.77
C SER A 90 -20.75 101.30 32.85
N GLU A 91 -20.25 100.24 33.51
CA GLU A 91 -21.02 99.03 33.78
C GLU A 91 -22.13 99.28 34.81
N ILE A 92 -21.82 99.94 35.94
CA ILE A 92 -22.84 100.33 36.95
C ILE A 92 -23.93 101.20 36.30
N GLN A 93 -23.56 102.16 35.45
CA GLN A 93 -24.50 103.01 34.71
C GLN A 93 -25.35 102.20 33.73
N LYS A 94 -24.79 101.17 33.09
CA LYS A 94 -25.52 100.20 32.25
C LYS A 94 -26.50 99.36 33.08
N TRP A 95 -26.10 98.83 34.23
CA TRP A 95 -26.98 98.12 35.17
C TRP A 95 -28.15 99.01 35.61
N ILE A 96 -27.88 100.25 36.05
CA ILE A 96 -28.90 101.24 36.41
C ILE A 96 -29.85 101.50 35.23
N SER A 97 -29.31 101.65 34.01
CA SER A 97 -30.10 101.86 32.81
C SER A 97 -31.01 100.66 32.48
N SER A 98 -30.54 99.42 32.66
CA SER A 98 -31.40 98.23 32.50
C SER A 98 -32.55 98.23 33.52
N PHE A 99 -32.25 98.45 34.80
CA PHE A 99 -33.26 98.47 35.87
C PHE A 99 -34.25 99.65 35.78
N GLN A 100 -33.93 100.72 35.05
CA GLN A 100 -34.82 101.84 34.78
C GLN A 100 -35.69 101.66 33.52
N ASN A 101 -35.25 100.87 32.54
CA ASN A 101 -35.95 100.69 31.27
C ASN A 101 -36.86 99.44 31.24
N GLU A 102 -36.65 98.44 32.11
CA GLU A 102 -37.65 97.40 32.31
C GLU A 102 -38.78 97.87 33.22
N ASN A 103 -40.04 97.65 32.79
CA ASN A 103 -41.22 97.81 33.63
C ASN A 103 -41.24 96.72 34.71
N PHE A 104 -40.43 96.90 35.76
CA PHE A 104 -40.26 95.94 36.83
C PHE A 104 -41.58 95.73 37.59
N ILE A 105 -42.19 94.56 37.42
CA ILE A 105 -43.26 94.09 38.31
C ILE A 105 -42.66 94.06 39.72
N PRO A 106 -43.24 94.74 40.73
CA PRO A 106 -42.65 94.86 42.06
C PRO A 106 -42.78 93.55 42.88
N ALA A 107 -42.08 92.50 42.44
CA ALA A 107 -41.71 91.40 43.30
C ALA A 107 -40.76 91.96 44.38
N GLU A 108 -41.10 91.77 45.66
CA GLU A 108 -40.23 92.22 46.75
C GLU A 108 -38.81 91.68 46.56
N PRO A 109 -37.74 92.47 46.80
CA PRO A 109 -36.38 91.97 46.72
C PRO A 109 -36.14 90.69 47.56
N LYS A 110 -36.87 90.54 48.68
CA LYS A 110 -36.89 89.33 49.51
C LYS A 110 -37.34 88.09 48.73
N PHE A 111 -38.37 88.20 47.90
CA PHE A 111 -38.88 87.09 47.09
C PHE A 111 -37.83 86.66 46.06
N VAL A 112 -37.24 87.62 45.34
CA VAL A 112 -36.17 87.36 44.37
C VAL A 112 -34.96 86.71 45.04
N ILE A 113 -34.53 87.22 46.21
CA ILE A 113 -33.45 86.62 47.01
C ILE A 113 -33.80 85.19 47.43
N SER A 114 -35.01 84.94 47.93
CA SER A 114 -35.45 83.60 48.36
C SER A 114 -35.50 82.60 47.20
N PHE A 115 -35.94 83.04 46.01
CA PHE A 115 -35.95 82.21 44.81
C PHE A 115 -34.53 81.90 44.34
N LEU A 116 -33.62 82.87 44.34
CA LEU A 116 -32.21 82.66 44.00
C LEU A 116 -31.50 81.74 45.01
N GLN A 117 -31.84 81.82 46.30
CA GLN A 117 -31.35 80.88 47.31
C GLN A 117 -31.87 79.45 47.06
N SER A 118 -33.18 79.29 46.84
CA SER A 118 -33.78 77.99 46.50
C SER A 118 -33.22 77.40 45.21
N LEU A 119 -32.97 78.23 44.19
CA LEU A 119 -32.36 77.80 42.93
C LEU A 119 -30.92 77.33 43.14
N LYS A 120 -30.12 78.05 43.94
CA LYS A 120 -28.75 77.62 44.29
C LYS A 120 -28.72 76.30 45.06
N PHE A 121 -29.60 76.11 46.06
CA PHE A 121 -29.72 74.83 46.77
C PHE A 121 -30.16 73.68 45.82
N SER A 122 -31.00 73.96 44.82
CA SER A 122 -31.39 72.99 43.80
C SER A 122 -30.23 72.65 42.84
N GLU A 123 -29.47 73.66 42.39
CA GLU A 123 -28.27 73.50 41.57
C GLU A 123 -27.21 72.65 42.29
N GLU A 124 -26.93 72.99 43.54
CA GLU A 124 -25.99 72.27 44.40
C GLU A 124 -26.45 70.82 44.62
N SER A 125 -27.73 70.59 44.94
CA SER A 125 -28.30 69.25 45.09
C SER A 125 -28.21 68.41 43.81
N LEU A 126 -28.46 69.00 42.64
CA LEU A 126 -28.34 68.31 41.34
C LEU A 126 -26.88 68.02 40.99
N ARG A 127 -25.96 68.95 41.27
CA ARG A 127 -24.50 68.76 41.11
C ARG A 127 -23.99 67.62 42.00
N ASP A 128 -24.48 67.55 43.24
CA ASP A 128 -24.12 66.53 44.22
C ASP A 128 -24.71 65.15 43.84
N GLN A 129 -25.90 65.10 43.25
CA GLN A 129 -26.49 63.90 42.66
C GLN A 129 -25.73 63.43 41.41
N LEU A 130 -25.34 64.34 40.51
CA LEU A 130 -24.53 64.05 39.32
C LEU A 130 -23.16 63.47 39.71
N GLU A 131 -22.52 64.03 40.73
CA GLU A 131 -21.23 63.54 41.22
C GLU A 131 -21.35 62.15 41.86
N LYS A 132 -22.44 61.90 42.61
CA LYS A 132 -22.76 60.55 43.14
C LYS A 132 -23.10 59.56 42.03
N ALA A 133 -23.70 60.01 40.92
CA ALA A 133 -23.95 59.17 39.74
C ALA A 133 -22.64 58.80 39.03
N LYS A 134 -21.77 59.76 38.72
CA LYS A 134 -20.45 59.55 38.11
C LYS A 134 -19.58 58.59 38.94
N LYS A 135 -19.57 58.74 40.26
CA LYS A 135 -18.84 57.84 41.17
C LYS A 135 -19.39 56.40 41.13
N LYS A 136 -20.72 56.21 41.02
CA LYS A 136 -21.32 54.87 40.82
C LYS A 136 -21.00 54.30 39.45
N GLU A 137 -21.07 55.11 38.39
CA GLU A 137 -20.75 54.71 37.02
C GLU A 137 -19.29 54.24 36.89
N ALA A 138 -18.33 55.02 37.41
CA ALA A 138 -16.92 54.64 37.46
C ALA A 138 -16.70 53.34 38.25
N ALA A 139 -17.36 53.16 39.39
CA ALA A 139 -17.31 51.92 40.16
C ALA A 139 -17.88 50.73 39.36
N PHE A 140 -19.00 50.91 38.65
CA PHE A 140 -19.58 49.87 37.80
C PHE A 140 -18.62 49.48 36.67
N ILE A 141 -18.02 50.44 35.95
CA ILE A 141 -17.04 50.19 34.88
C ILE A 141 -15.89 49.30 35.40
N VAL A 142 -15.33 49.61 36.58
CA VAL A 142 -14.27 48.79 37.21
C VAL A 142 -14.77 47.38 37.55
N THR A 143 -15.99 47.23 38.08
CA THR A 143 -16.54 45.89 38.38
C THR A 143 -16.86 45.08 37.12
N PHE A 144 -17.32 45.71 36.03
CA PHE A 144 -17.55 45.04 34.75
C PHE A 144 -16.23 44.57 34.15
N ALA A 145 -15.23 45.44 34.03
CA ALA A 145 -13.92 45.07 33.50
C ALA A 145 -13.27 43.90 34.28
N LYS A 146 -13.35 43.91 35.62
CA LYS A 146 -12.86 42.80 36.45
C LYS A 146 -13.63 41.49 36.20
N ARG A 147 -14.94 41.56 35.96
CA ARG A 147 -15.78 40.40 35.67
C ARG A 147 -15.60 39.85 34.25
N GLU A 148 -15.30 40.72 33.28
CA GLU A 148 -14.90 40.32 31.93
C GLU A 148 -13.53 39.63 31.94
N GLN A 149 -12.59 40.12 32.74
CA GLN A 149 -11.31 39.44 33.01
C GLN A 149 -11.52 38.06 33.64
N GLU A 150 -12.31 37.94 34.72
CA GLU A 150 -12.68 36.67 35.36
C GLU A 150 -13.28 35.68 34.34
N ILE A 151 -14.16 36.14 33.46
CA ILE A 151 -14.76 35.33 32.38
C ILE A 151 -13.70 34.91 31.34
N ALA A 152 -12.71 35.76 31.02
CA ALA A 152 -11.62 35.43 30.10
C ALA A 152 -10.65 34.39 30.69
N GLU A 153 -10.32 34.51 31.99
CA GLU A 153 -9.48 33.56 32.73
C GLU A 153 -10.16 32.19 32.86
N LEU A 154 -11.45 32.14 33.21
CA LEU A 154 -12.24 30.90 33.20
C LEU A 154 -12.32 30.27 31.80
N LYS A 155 -12.46 31.08 30.74
CA LYS A 155 -12.39 30.61 29.34
C LYS A 155 -11.00 30.14 28.92
N ALA A 156 -9.92 30.53 29.60
CA ALA A 156 -8.59 29.96 29.41
C ALA A 156 -8.49 28.60 30.10
N ALA A 157 -8.77 28.54 31.41
CA ALA A 157 -8.73 27.30 32.19
C ALA A 157 -9.58 26.17 31.58
N VAL A 158 -10.77 26.47 31.04
CA VAL A 158 -11.62 25.48 30.34
C VAL A 158 -10.99 24.99 29.02
N ARG A 159 -10.25 25.83 28.29
CA ARG A 159 -9.49 25.40 27.10
C ARG A 159 -8.33 24.50 27.48
N ASP A 160 -7.61 24.83 28.54
CA ASP A 160 -6.42 24.09 28.98
C ASP A 160 -6.80 22.73 29.58
N LEU A 161 -7.85 22.67 30.41
CA LEU A 161 -8.43 21.40 30.88
C LEU A 161 -8.95 20.54 29.71
N LYS A 162 -9.54 21.16 28.67
CA LYS A 162 -9.98 20.45 27.47
C LYS A 162 -8.81 19.99 26.59
N ALA A 163 -7.65 20.65 26.67
CA ALA A 163 -6.42 20.19 26.04
C ALA A 163 -5.79 19.01 26.81
N GLN A 164 -5.75 19.07 28.15
CA GLN A 164 -5.30 17.97 29.01
C GLN A 164 -6.19 16.71 28.88
N LEU A 165 -7.51 16.90 28.73
CA LEU A 165 -8.47 15.81 28.55
C LEU A 165 -8.37 15.10 27.18
N LYS A 166 -7.73 15.73 26.16
CA LYS A 166 -7.33 15.01 24.95
C LYS A 166 -6.07 14.20 25.27
N PRO A 167 -6.10 12.86 25.33
CA PRO A 167 -4.95 12.08 25.79
C PRO A 167 -3.73 12.30 24.86
N PRO A 168 -2.61 12.88 25.34
CA PRO A 168 -1.49 13.23 24.46
C PRO A 168 -0.77 12.02 23.86
N SER A 169 -0.92 10.83 24.45
CA SER A 169 -0.30 9.59 23.97
C SER A 169 -1.22 8.38 24.16
N MET A 170 -0.89 7.29 23.45
CA MET A 170 -1.55 5.99 23.62
C MET A 170 -1.37 5.40 25.04
N GLN A 171 -0.33 5.80 25.79
CA GLN A 171 -0.10 5.30 27.15
C GLN A 171 -1.13 5.85 28.15
N ALA A 172 -1.55 7.11 28.02
CA ALA A 172 -2.63 7.66 28.83
C ALA A 172 -3.97 6.90 28.60
N ARG A 173 -4.24 6.44 27.37
CA ARG A 173 -5.37 5.53 27.10
C ARG A 173 -5.20 4.15 27.75
N ARG A 174 -3.98 3.60 27.84
CA ARG A 174 -3.71 2.33 28.54
C ARG A 174 -3.90 2.44 30.05
N LEU A 175 -3.62 3.60 30.66
CA LEU A 175 -3.81 3.85 32.09
C LEU A 175 -5.29 4.10 32.49
N LEU A 176 -6.15 4.42 31.51
CA LEU A 176 -7.60 4.61 31.70
C LEU A 176 -8.43 3.38 31.30
N ILE A 177 -7.78 2.32 30.81
CA ILE A 177 -8.38 1.00 30.59
C ILE A 177 -7.91 0.12 31.76
N ASP A 178 -8.80 -0.71 32.29
CA ASP A 178 -8.44 -1.70 33.31
C ASP A 178 -7.25 -2.57 32.85
N PRO A 179 -6.25 -2.86 33.70
CA PRO A 179 -5.06 -3.60 33.29
C PRO A 179 -5.34 -4.96 32.63
N ALA A 180 -6.32 -5.72 33.12
CA ALA A 180 -6.69 -7.01 32.54
C ALA A 180 -7.45 -6.85 31.21
N ILE A 181 -8.30 -5.82 31.08
CA ILE A 181 -8.93 -5.47 29.79
C ILE A 181 -7.86 -5.04 28.77
N HIS A 182 -6.82 -4.30 29.19
CA HIS A 182 -5.73 -3.92 28.30
C HIS A 182 -4.87 -5.13 27.89
N GLU A 183 -4.61 -6.06 28.81
CA GLU A 183 -3.91 -7.31 28.53
C GLU A 183 -4.69 -8.20 27.55
N GLU A 184 -5.99 -8.44 27.79
CA GLU A 184 -6.83 -9.21 26.88
C GLU A 184 -6.98 -8.55 25.51
N PHE A 185 -7.13 -7.23 25.42
CA PHE A 185 -7.15 -6.52 24.14
C PHE A 185 -5.81 -6.66 23.39
N THR A 186 -4.69 -6.66 24.11
CA THR A 186 -3.35 -6.87 23.52
C THR A 186 -3.20 -8.32 23.04
N ARG A 187 -3.62 -9.30 23.85
CA ARG A 187 -3.60 -10.73 23.53
C ARG A 187 -4.46 -11.04 22.31
N LEU A 188 -5.68 -10.49 22.24
CA LEU A 188 -6.58 -10.62 21.08
C LEU A 188 -5.97 -9.97 19.84
N LYS A 189 -5.36 -8.78 19.95
CA LYS A 189 -4.71 -8.12 18.80
C LYS A 189 -3.56 -8.95 18.25
N SER A 190 -2.66 -9.46 19.10
CA SER A 190 -1.56 -10.33 18.65
C SER A 190 -2.06 -11.67 18.10
N LEU A 191 -3.14 -12.24 18.64
CA LEU A 191 -3.77 -13.43 18.09
C LEU A 191 -4.37 -13.18 16.70
N VAL A 192 -5.00 -12.02 16.46
CA VAL A 192 -5.47 -11.64 15.11
C VAL A 192 -4.29 -11.49 14.15
N GLU A 193 -3.22 -10.78 14.55
CA GLU A 193 -2.02 -10.60 13.73
C GLU A 193 -1.31 -11.95 13.38
N GLU A 194 -1.28 -12.90 14.32
CA GLU A 194 -0.80 -14.26 14.08
C GLU A 194 -1.70 -15.02 13.08
N LYS A 195 -3.02 -14.94 13.25
CA LYS A 195 -3.99 -15.65 12.40
C LYS A 195 -4.04 -15.08 10.99
N ASP A 196 -3.99 -13.76 10.82
CA ASP A 196 -3.91 -13.11 9.52
C ASP A 196 -2.61 -13.49 8.78
N LYS A 197 -1.47 -13.52 9.49
CA LYS A 197 -0.22 -14.06 8.95
C LYS A 197 -0.37 -15.52 8.53
N LYS A 198 -1.03 -16.36 9.34
CA LYS A 198 -1.24 -17.78 9.02
C LYS A 198 -2.20 -18.00 7.85
N VAL A 199 -3.26 -17.19 7.73
CA VAL A 199 -4.17 -17.17 6.58
C VAL A 199 -3.39 -16.80 5.32
N LYS A 200 -2.56 -15.75 5.37
CA LYS A 200 -1.72 -15.37 4.24
C LYS A 200 -0.71 -16.47 3.87
N GLU A 201 0.01 -17.04 4.85
CA GLU A 201 0.91 -18.18 4.59
C GLU A 201 0.18 -19.35 3.94
N LEU A 202 -1.06 -19.67 4.35
CA LEU A 202 -1.85 -20.74 3.74
C LEU A 202 -2.35 -20.36 2.34
N GLN A 203 -2.72 -19.11 2.09
CA GLN A 203 -3.08 -18.61 0.75
C GLN A 203 -1.88 -18.63 -0.21
N ASP A 204 -0.71 -18.17 0.24
CA ASP A 204 0.53 -18.20 -0.54
C ASP A 204 0.98 -19.64 -0.84
N ASN A 205 0.85 -20.57 0.12
CA ASN A 205 1.09 -22.00 -0.10
C ASN A 205 0.06 -22.64 -1.05
N ILE A 206 -1.23 -22.32 -0.91
CA ILE A 206 -2.27 -22.78 -1.84
C ILE A 206 -1.97 -22.24 -3.25
N ALA A 207 -1.59 -20.97 -3.40
CA ALA A 207 -1.21 -20.41 -4.69
C ALA A 207 0.00 -21.12 -5.30
N ALA A 208 1.04 -21.38 -4.52
CA ALA A 208 2.26 -22.07 -4.96
C ALA A 208 2.03 -23.55 -5.32
N VAL A 209 1.16 -24.25 -4.59
CA VAL A 209 0.80 -25.67 -4.85
C VAL A 209 -0.31 -25.78 -5.91
N SER A 210 -1.09 -24.73 -6.15
CA SER A 210 -2.15 -24.71 -7.17
C SER A 210 -1.56 -24.74 -8.58
N PHE A 211 -1.45 -25.95 -9.12
CA PHE A 211 -1.20 -26.14 -10.54
C PHE A 211 -2.35 -25.53 -11.34
N THR A 212 -2.11 -24.33 -11.89
CA THR A 212 -3.04 -23.61 -12.74
C THR A 212 -2.65 -23.84 -14.19
N PRO A 213 -3.41 -24.63 -14.99
CA PRO A 213 -3.05 -24.98 -16.37
C PRO A 213 -2.94 -23.77 -17.32
N SER A 214 -3.47 -22.62 -16.90
CA SER A 214 -3.43 -21.33 -17.61
C SER A 214 -2.15 -20.50 -17.34
N SER A 215 -1.42 -20.76 -16.26
CA SER A 215 -0.21 -20.02 -15.87
C SER A 215 0.98 -20.33 -16.80
N LYS A 216 2.02 -19.49 -16.78
CA LYS A 216 3.23 -19.72 -17.60
C LYS A 216 3.92 -21.05 -17.28
N MET A 217 4.04 -21.39 -16.00
CA MET A 217 4.61 -22.66 -15.55
C MET A 217 3.67 -23.84 -15.85
N GLY A 218 2.37 -23.69 -15.57
CA GLY A 218 1.37 -24.72 -15.85
C GLY A 218 1.27 -25.08 -17.33
N LYS A 219 1.27 -24.08 -18.22
CA LYS A 219 1.32 -24.29 -19.67
C LYS A 219 2.57 -25.03 -20.12
N MET A 220 3.74 -24.71 -19.56
CA MET A 220 5.00 -25.38 -19.88
C MET A 220 5.00 -26.84 -19.42
N LEU A 221 4.47 -27.12 -18.22
CA LEU A 221 4.27 -28.49 -17.73
C LEU A 221 3.27 -29.27 -18.58
N MET A 222 2.09 -28.71 -18.88
CA MET A 222 1.10 -29.37 -19.77
C MET A 222 1.65 -29.62 -21.18
N ALA A 223 2.51 -28.73 -21.69
CA ALA A 223 3.20 -28.94 -22.96
C ALA A 223 4.17 -30.13 -22.85
N LYS A 224 5.07 -30.12 -21.85
CA LYS A 224 6.02 -31.23 -21.64
C LYS A 224 5.33 -32.58 -21.38
N CYS A 225 4.21 -32.59 -20.66
CA CYS A 225 3.41 -33.81 -20.46
C CYS A 225 2.84 -34.34 -21.78
N ARG A 226 2.38 -33.47 -22.69
CA ARG A 226 1.96 -33.89 -24.04
C ARG A 226 3.14 -34.42 -24.86
N THR A 227 4.26 -33.71 -24.91
CA THR A 227 5.44 -34.17 -25.68
C THR A 227 5.96 -35.52 -25.16
N LEU A 228 6.04 -35.71 -23.85
CA LEU A 228 6.41 -37.01 -23.26
C LEU A 228 5.37 -38.10 -23.55
N GLN A 229 4.08 -37.76 -23.70
CA GLN A 229 3.06 -38.74 -24.06
C GLN A 229 3.12 -39.10 -25.55
N GLU A 230 3.30 -38.10 -26.43
CA GLU A 230 3.55 -38.25 -27.86
C GLU A 230 4.80 -39.12 -28.12
N GLU A 231 5.91 -38.86 -27.41
CA GLU A 231 7.14 -39.67 -27.43
C GLU A 231 6.90 -41.13 -26.98
N ASN A 232 6.13 -41.36 -25.91
CA ASN A 232 5.82 -42.71 -25.43
C ASN A 232 4.87 -43.48 -26.37
N GLU A 233 3.90 -42.79 -26.98
CA GLU A 233 3.02 -43.36 -28.00
C GLU A 233 3.81 -43.71 -29.27
N GLU A 234 4.77 -42.87 -29.69
CA GLU A 234 5.65 -43.20 -30.82
C GLU A 234 6.59 -44.37 -30.50
N ILE A 235 7.21 -44.44 -29.31
CA ILE A 235 8.03 -45.58 -28.88
C ILE A 235 7.19 -46.88 -28.87
N GLY A 236 5.93 -46.80 -28.40
CA GLY A 236 4.99 -47.91 -28.44
C GLY A 236 4.67 -48.37 -29.87
N ASN A 237 4.43 -47.43 -30.78
CA ASN A 237 4.19 -47.71 -32.20
C ASN A 237 5.42 -48.32 -32.87
N GLN A 238 6.61 -47.74 -32.72
CA GLN A 238 7.86 -48.27 -33.28
C GLN A 238 8.15 -49.69 -32.78
N ALA A 239 7.89 -50.00 -31.50
CA ALA A 239 8.04 -51.34 -30.95
C ALA A 239 7.03 -52.35 -31.53
N ALA A 240 5.78 -51.92 -31.75
CA ALA A 240 4.74 -52.75 -32.37
C ALA A 240 5.01 -53.00 -33.87
N GLU A 241 5.32 -51.95 -34.62
CA GLU A 241 5.63 -51.99 -36.05
C GLU A 241 6.90 -52.80 -36.33
N GLY A 242 7.98 -52.59 -35.57
CA GLY A 242 9.23 -53.33 -35.73
C GLY A 242 9.03 -54.84 -35.56
N LYS A 243 8.27 -55.25 -34.53
CA LYS A 243 7.93 -56.66 -34.30
C LYS A 243 6.99 -57.22 -35.37
N MET A 244 6.04 -56.41 -35.86
CA MET A 244 5.14 -56.79 -36.95
C MET A 244 5.91 -56.99 -38.28
N HIS A 245 6.87 -56.11 -38.58
CA HIS A 245 7.72 -56.18 -39.75
C HIS A 245 8.66 -57.40 -39.70
N GLU A 246 9.29 -57.67 -38.55
CA GLU A 246 10.11 -58.87 -38.32
C GLU A 246 9.32 -60.17 -38.57
N LEU A 247 8.09 -60.25 -38.04
CA LEU A 247 7.18 -61.37 -38.28
C LEU A 247 6.75 -61.46 -39.74
N GLY A 248 6.55 -60.32 -40.43
CA GLY A 248 6.28 -60.25 -41.86
C GLY A 248 7.41 -60.84 -42.72
N ILE A 249 8.67 -60.49 -42.42
CA ILE A 249 9.85 -61.06 -43.09
C ILE A 249 9.93 -62.58 -42.84
N LYS A 250 9.77 -63.02 -41.58
CA LYS A 250 9.78 -64.45 -41.23
C LYS A 250 8.68 -65.24 -41.95
N LEU A 251 7.48 -64.68 -42.06
CA LEU A 251 6.36 -65.27 -42.80
C LEU A 251 6.63 -65.33 -44.32
N ALA A 252 7.24 -64.29 -44.90
CA ALA A 252 7.61 -64.29 -46.31
C ALA A 252 8.69 -65.33 -46.63
N LEU A 253 9.71 -65.46 -45.78
CA LEU A 253 10.74 -66.49 -45.89
C LEU A 253 10.14 -67.90 -45.79
N GLN A 254 9.26 -68.14 -44.81
CA GLN A 254 8.56 -69.42 -44.66
C GLN A 254 7.65 -69.76 -45.85
N LYS A 255 6.97 -68.77 -46.45
CA LYS A 255 6.21 -68.98 -47.69
C LYS A 255 7.12 -69.38 -48.86
N SER A 256 8.29 -68.73 -48.99
CA SER A 256 9.30 -69.08 -50.01
C SER A 256 9.80 -70.52 -49.82
N GLN A 257 10.22 -70.89 -48.60
CA GLN A 257 10.70 -72.24 -48.27
C GLN A 257 9.62 -73.33 -48.50
N ASN A 258 8.35 -73.07 -48.15
CA ASN A 258 7.26 -73.99 -48.45
C ASN A 258 6.95 -74.10 -49.95
N THR A 259 7.19 -73.05 -50.73
CA THR A 259 7.03 -73.08 -52.19
C THR A 259 8.14 -73.91 -52.82
N GLU A 260 9.38 -73.71 -52.38
CA GLU A 260 10.53 -74.46 -52.86
C GLU A 260 10.45 -75.95 -52.51
N LEU A 261 10.02 -76.31 -51.29
CA LEU A 261 9.76 -77.71 -50.94
C LEU A 261 8.68 -78.34 -51.84
N ARG A 262 7.59 -77.61 -52.16
CA ARG A 262 6.56 -78.09 -53.10
C ARG A 262 7.13 -78.30 -54.51
N ASN A 263 7.95 -77.38 -55.02
CA ASN A 263 8.63 -77.52 -56.30
C ASN A 263 9.50 -78.79 -56.33
N GLN A 264 10.25 -79.05 -55.25
CA GLN A 264 11.12 -80.23 -55.13
C GLN A 264 10.33 -81.54 -55.05
N TYR A 265 9.21 -81.57 -54.32
CA TYR A 265 8.30 -82.73 -54.32
C TYR A 265 7.65 -82.97 -55.69
N GLU A 266 7.21 -81.92 -56.38
CA GLU A 266 6.63 -82.03 -57.73
C GLU A 266 7.65 -82.55 -58.76
N ALA A 267 8.91 -82.07 -58.69
CA ALA A 267 10.00 -82.55 -59.52
C ALA A 267 10.36 -84.02 -59.22
N LEU A 268 10.38 -84.41 -57.94
CA LEU A 268 10.62 -85.81 -57.52
C LEU A 268 9.48 -86.73 -57.97
N GLN A 269 8.22 -86.29 -57.86
CA GLN A 269 7.06 -87.04 -58.35
C GLN A 269 7.16 -87.28 -59.86
N LYS A 270 7.45 -86.25 -60.67
CA LYS A 270 7.64 -86.38 -62.13
C LYS A 270 8.80 -87.32 -62.50
N HIS A 271 9.88 -87.32 -61.72
CA HIS A 271 10.98 -88.27 -61.89
C HIS A 271 10.57 -89.71 -61.54
N MET A 272 9.80 -89.91 -60.48
CA MET A 272 9.24 -91.21 -60.10
C MET A 272 8.26 -91.73 -61.15
N GLU A 273 7.36 -90.88 -61.67
CA GLU A 273 6.46 -91.21 -62.78
C GLU A 273 7.26 -91.64 -64.03
N GLY A 274 8.35 -90.94 -64.36
CA GLY A 274 9.26 -91.32 -65.44
C GLY A 274 9.88 -92.71 -65.24
N LEU A 275 10.38 -93.00 -64.02
CA LEU A 275 10.93 -94.32 -63.68
C LEU A 275 9.87 -95.43 -63.75
N THR A 276 8.64 -95.18 -63.30
CA THR A 276 7.52 -96.14 -63.42
C THR A 276 7.24 -96.47 -64.88
N ASN A 277 7.15 -95.45 -65.75
CA ASN A 277 6.96 -95.64 -67.20
C ASN A 277 8.08 -96.47 -67.84
N ASP A 278 9.34 -96.28 -67.43
CA ASP A 278 10.47 -97.06 -67.95
C ASP A 278 10.51 -98.49 -67.40
N VAL A 279 10.07 -98.72 -66.16
CA VAL A 279 9.86 -100.07 -65.60
C VAL A 279 8.73 -100.80 -66.34
N GLU A 280 7.64 -100.13 -66.65
CA GLU A 280 6.52 -100.69 -67.44
C GLU A 280 7.00 -101.12 -68.83
N ARG A 281 7.67 -100.24 -69.59
CA ARG A 281 8.26 -100.57 -70.91
C ARG A 281 9.29 -101.71 -70.83
N SER A 282 10.08 -101.75 -69.77
CA SER A 282 11.07 -102.81 -69.53
C SER A 282 10.38 -104.16 -69.31
N ASN A 283 9.28 -104.18 -68.54
CA ASN A 283 8.46 -105.37 -68.32
C ASN A 283 7.75 -105.83 -69.61
N GLU A 284 7.18 -104.91 -70.39
CA GLU A 284 6.61 -105.20 -71.72
C GLU A 284 7.65 -105.87 -72.64
N LEU A 285 8.86 -105.29 -72.73
CA LEU A 285 9.95 -105.84 -73.52
C LEU A 285 10.41 -107.20 -73.00
N ALA A 286 10.46 -107.40 -71.67
CA ALA A 286 10.81 -108.69 -71.07
C ALA A 286 9.80 -109.78 -71.43
N ILE A 287 8.49 -109.48 -71.45
CA ILE A 287 7.43 -110.41 -71.88
C ILE A 287 7.63 -110.78 -73.36
N VAL A 288 7.80 -109.79 -74.25
CA VAL A 288 8.04 -110.03 -75.69
C VAL A 288 9.33 -110.83 -75.95
N LEU A 289 10.35 -110.69 -75.11
CA LEU A 289 11.57 -111.51 -75.18
C LEU A 289 11.34 -112.94 -74.66
N GLN A 290 10.54 -113.14 -73.62
CA GLN A 290 10.15 -114.47 -73.14
C GLN A 290 9.29 -115.23 -74.16
N GLU A 291 8.34 -114.56 -74.82
CA GLU A 291 7.54 -115.13 -75.91
C GLU A 291 8.42 -115.61 -77.07
N LYS A 292 9.39 -114.77 -77.49
CA LYS A 292 10.36 -115.10 -78.54
C LYS A 292 11.32 -116.21 -78.12
N LEU A 293 11.73 -116.26 -76.85
CA LEU A 293 12.55 -117.36 -76.34
C LEU A 293 11.76 -118.68 -76.41
N ALA A 294 10.53 -118.70 -75.89
CA ALA A 294 9.63 -119.85 -75.94
C ALA A 294 9.24 -120.25 -77.39
N GLU A 295 9.31 -119.34 -78.35
CA GLU A 295 9.21 -119.66 -79.78
C GLU A 295 10.48 -120.32 -80.33
N LYS A 296 11.66 -119.76 -80.05
CA LYS A 296 12.94 -120.34 -80.47
C LYS A 296 13.19 -121.70 -79.80
N ASP A 297 12.72 -121.91 -78.56
CA ASP A 297 12.76 -123.21 -77.88
C ASP A 297 11.83 -124.23 -78.55
N ARG A 298 10.61 -123.84 -78.96
CA ARG A 298 9.72 -124.67 -79.78
C ARG A 298 10.35 -125.03 -81.14
N GLU A 299 10.98 -124.07 -81.81
CA GLU A 299 11.71 -124.32 -83.05
C GLU A 299 12.88 -125.29 -82.82
N LEU A 300 13.74 -125.03 -81.84
CA LEU A 300 14.88 -125.91 -81.48
C LEU A 300 14.43 -127.32 -81.10
N GLN A 301 13.31 -127.45 -80.39
CA GLN A 301 12.72 -128.74 -80.06
C GLN A 301 12.24 -129.47 -81.32
N SER A 302 11.53 -128.81 -82.23
CA SER A 302 11.11 -129.44 -83.50
C SER A 302 12.29 -129.77 -84.42
N PHE A 303 13.36 -128.95 -84.47
CA PHE A 303 14.61 -129.29 -85.16
C PHE A 303 15.34 -130.48 -84.51
N LYS A 304 15.32 -130.58 -83.19
CA LYS A 304 15.91 -131.70 -82.43
C LYS A 304 15.14 -133.00 -82.68
N GLU A 305 13.81 -132.94 -82.72
CA GLU A 305 12.94 -134.05 -83.11
C GLU A 305 13.17 -134.45 -84.58
N ALA A 306 13.36 -133.48 -85.49
CA ALA A 306 13.71 -133.74 -86.89
C ALA A 306 15.14 -134.32 -87.08
N LEU A 307 16.10 -133.94 -86.24
CA LEU A 307 17.45 -134.53 -86.19
C LEU A 307 17.46 -135.92 -85.54
N GLN A 308 16.47 -136.22 -84.69
CA GLN A 308 16.24 -137.55 -84.11
C GLN A 308 15.36 -138.45 -85.00
N GLN A 309 15.11 -138.07 -86.25
CA GLN A 309 14.58 -138.96 -87.30
C GLN A 309 15.72 -139.79 -87.91
N PRO A 310 15.92 -141.07 -87.52
CA PRO A 310 16.67 -142.00 -88.36
C PRO A 310 15.90 -142.22 -89.68
N LYS A 311 16.61 -142.65 -90.73
CA LYS A 311 15.92 -143.32 -91.84
C LYS A 311 15.30 -144.62 -91.29
N SER A 312 13.98 -144.65 -91.37
CA SER A 312 13.01 -145.70 -91.05
C SER A 312 13.43 -147.16 -91.33
N PRO A 313 12.74 -148.20 -90.77
CA PRO A 313 11.40 -148.16 -90.16
C PRO A 313 11.20 -149.02 -88.87
N THR A 314 9.92 -149.18 -88.47
CA THR A 314 9.32 -150.35 -87.76
C THR A 314 9.68 -150.56 -86.27
N VAL A 315 8.73 -150.36 -85.33
CA VAL A 315 7.76 -151.36 -84.76
C VAL A 315 8.36 -152.04 -83.51
N GLU A 316 7.70 -152.11 -82.34
CA GLU A 316 6.27 -151.94 -81.99
C GLU A 316 6.02 -151.53 -80.50
N ASN A 317 4.74 -151.32 -80.13
CA ASN A 317 4.02 -151.63 -78.86
C ASN A 317 4.82 -151.96 -77.56
N LYS A 318 4.41 -151.62 -76.32
CA LYS A 318 3.22 -150.92 -75.74
C LYS A 318 3.41 -150.80 -74.19
N VAL A 319 2.76 -149.81 -73.54
CA VAL A 319 2.10 -149.88 -72.18
C VAL A 319 3.00 -150.25 -70.97
N ASP A 320 3.00 -149.56 -69.81
CA ASP A 320 1.83 -149.11 -69.02
C ASP A 320 2.07 -147.83 -68.17
N SER A 321 1.02 -147.41 -67.44
CA SER A 321 0.90 -146.29 -66.47
C SER A 321 1.36 -146.68 -65.03
N PRO A 322 1.22 -145.88 -63.93
CA PRO A 322 0.37 -144.68 -63.63
C PRO A 322 1.17 -143.37 -63.33
N LEU A 323 0.60 -142.15 -63.27
CA LEU A 323 -0.38 -141.57 -62.29
C LEU A 323 0.15 -141.60 -60.83
N ALA A 324 0.11 -140.57 -59.97
CA ALA A 324 -0.42 -139.19 -59.99
C ALA A 324 0.50 -138.28 -59.09
N GLU A 325 0.21 -137.08 -58.55
CA GLU A 325 -0.96 -136.17 -58.50
C GLU A 325 -0.52 -134.70 -58.21
N LYS A 326 -1.45 -133.73 -58.15
CA LYS A 326 -1.26 -132.27 -57.88
C LYS A 326 -2.66 -131.61 -57.68
N PRO A 327 -2.88 -130.35 -57.22
CA PRO A 327 -2.14 -129.47 -56.31
C PRO A 327 -2.67 -129.68 -54.86
N PRO A 328 -3.47 -128.82 -54.15
CA PRO A 328 -3.90 -127.40 -54.31
C PRO A 328 -2.77 -126.43 -53.83
N THR A 329 -2.79 -125.09 -53.79
CA THR A 329 -3.80 -123.98 -53.77
C THR A 329 -4.50 -123.78 -52.41
N ASP A 330 -4.54 -122.59 -51.80
CA ASP A 330 -5.24 -121.33 -52.14
C ASP A 330 -4.54 -120.19 -51.32
N GLU A 331 -4.17 -119.02 -51.88
CA GLU A 331 -4.97 -117.86 -52.32
C GLU A 331 -5.27 -116.80 -51.23
N VAL A 332 -5.13 -115.52 -51.61
CA VAL A 332 -6.07 -114.39 -51.35
C VAL A 332 -6.22 -113.80 -49.91
N VAL A 333 -6.29 -112.47 -49.65
CA VAL A 333 -5.98 -111.26 -50.46
C VAL A 333 -6.11 -109.93 -49.64
N ILE A 334 -5.52 -108.81 -50.14
CA ILE A 334 -5.86 -107.35 -49.96
C ILE A 334 -5.89 -106.71 -48.54
N SER A 335 -5.70 -105.37 -48.57
CA SER A 335 -6.00 -104.32 -47.56
C SER A 335 -5.08 -104.18 -46.33
N GLY A 336 -4.86 -102.96 -45.83
CA GLY A 336 -5.29 -101.66 -46.37
C GLY A 336 -5.22 -100.53 -45.34
N ASP A 337 -5.35 -99.29 -45.83
CA ASP A 337 -5.57 -98.05 -45.07
C ASP A 337 -4.50 -97.65 -44.02
N ALA A 338 -4.57 -96.47 -43.39
CA ALA A 338 -4.66 -95.10 -43.90
C ALA A 338 -4.40 -94.11 -42.74
N GLU A 339 -4.00 -92.89 -43.08
CA GLU A 339 -4.11 -91.61 -42.34
C GLU A 339 -4.29 -91.59 -40.79
N SER A 340 -3.33 -90.94 -40.11
CA SER A 340 -3.57 -89.83 -39.15
C SER A 340 -2.30 -89.00 -38.95
#